data_AF-A0A1J5KPU6-F1
#
_entry.id   AF-A0A1J5KPU6-F1
#
_cell.length_a   1.000
_cell.length_b   1.000
_cell.length_c   1.000
_cell.angle_alpha   90.00
_cell.angle_beta   90.00
_cell.angle_gamma   90.00
#
_symmetry.space_group_name_H-M   'P 1'
#
loop_
_entity.id
_entity.type
_entity.pdbx_description
1 polymer ?
#
loop_
_entity_poly.entity_id
_entity_poly.type
_entity_poly.pdbx_seq_one_letter_code
_entity_poly.pdbx_strand_id
1 'polypeptide(L)'
;MKKIQILAAILFTSLLTVSCSDDDDAIAIVPVNEEELITTINVTLTPVGGGTVVEYSSQDLDGDGPNLPTVTVSGNLTAGTTYNGTIELLNETEDPAEVITEEVEEESVEHQFFYTVGGNLDISTTYTSFDTDGNPLGTTFDLEALTASAGTLTFTLRHEPTKPNTGASDAGGETDIEVTFDVTVE
;
A
#
# COMPACT_ATOMS: atom_id res chain seq x y z
N MET A 1 -56.58 -39.81 -49.92
CA MET A 1 -55.78 -38.91 -50.78
C MET A 1 -55.73 -37.52 -50.13
N LYS A 2 -54.58 -37.12 -49.58
CA LYS A 2 -54.12 -35.71 -49.55
C LYS A 2 -52.66 -35.66 -49.07
N LYS A 3 -51.80 -35.66 -50.08
CA LYS A 3 -50.40 -35.20 -50.24
C LYS A 3 -49.56 -34.92 -48.98
N ILE A 4 -48.64 -35.85 -48.72
CA ILE A 4 -47.39 -35.64 -47.97
C ILE A 4 -46.39 -35.00 -48.93
N GLN A 5 -45.79 -33.87 -48.56
CA GLN A 5 -44.67 -33.28 -49.30
C GLN A 5 -43.38 -33.54 -48.53
N ILE A 6 -42.62 -34.53 -49.01
CA ILE A 6 -41.21 -34.71 -48.68
C ILE A 6 -40.45 -33.76 -49.60
N LEU A 7 -39.60 -32.89 -49.04
CA LEU A 7 -38.54 -32.25 -49.80
C LEU A 7 -37.24 -32.35 -49.01
N ALA A 8 -36.33 -33.12 -49.57
CA ALA A 8 -34.99 -33.35 -49.06
C ALA A 8 -34.03 -32.27 -49.54
N ALA A 9 -33.01 -32.04 -48.71
CA ALA A 9 -31.66 -31.54 -49.00
C ALA A 9 -31.51 -30.09 -49.50
N ILE A 10 -30.73 -29.29 -48.78
CA ILE A 10 -29.30 -29.04 -49.09
C ILE A 10 -28.74 -28.13 -47.99
N LEU A 11 -27.71 -28.62 -47.31
CA LEU A 11 -26.80 -27.86 -46.48
C LEU A 11 -25.97 -26.96 -47.41
N PHE A 12 -26.07 -25.63 -47.26
CA PHE A 12 -25.13 -24.69 -47.86
C PHE A 12 -24.61 -23.77 -46.76
N THR A 13 -23.41 -24.11 -46.30
CA THR A 13 -22.56 -23.26 -45.48
C THR A 13 -22.16 -22.05 -46.31
N SER A 14 -22.64 -20.86 -45.97
CA SER A 14 -22.10 -19.61 -46.49
C SER A 14 -21.12 -19.03 -45.47
N LEU A 15 -19.86 -19.45 -45.56
CA LEU A 15 -18.75 -18.56 -45.17
C LEU A 15 -18.68 -17.46 -46.22
N LEU A 16 -18.99 -16.23 -45.84
CA LEU A 16 -18.49 -15.05 -46.53
C LEU A 16 -18.05 -14.03 -45.48
N THR A 17 -16.72 -13.93 -45.41
CA THR A 17 -15.91 -12.98 -44.67
C THR A 17 -16.28 -11.54 -45.03
N VAL A 18 -16.69 -10.75 -44.03
CA VAL A 18 -16.72 -9.29 -44.12
C VAL A 18 -15.42 -8.78 -43.48
N SER A 19 -14.59 -8.22 -44.33
CA SER A 19 -13.41 -7.40 -44.04
C SER A 19 -13.82 -6.08 -43.39
N CYS A 20 -13.18 -5.67 -42.29
CA CYS A 20 -12.81 -4.26 -42.06
C CYS A 20 -11.85 -4.12 -40.86
N SER A 21 -10.71 -3.52 -41.17
CA SER A 21 -9.59 -2.99 -40.38
C SER A 21 -9.05 -3.80 -39.20
N ASP A 22 -7.71 -3.92 -39.18
CA ASP A 22 -6.92 -4.16 -37.99
C ASP A 22 -7.31 -3.12 -36.92
N ASP A 23 -8.30 -3.44 -36.09
CA ASP A 23 -8.36 -2.97 -34.73
C ASP A 23 -8.19 -4.23 -33.89
N ASP A 24 -6.93 -4.45 -33.49
CA ASP A 24 -6.63 -5.16 -32.26
C ASP A 24 -7.24 -4.36 -31.10
N ASP A 25 -8.57 -4.34 -31.02
CA ASP A 25 -9.28 -4.12 -29.77
C ASP A 25 -9.06 -5.40 -28.96
N ALA A 26 -7.82 -5.59 -28.52
CA ALA A 26 -7.57 -6.26 -27.26
C ALA A 26 -8.56 -5.62 -26.30
N ILE A 27 -9.54 -6.39 -25.85
CA ILE A 27 -10.40 -5.99 -24.75
C ILE A 27 -9.42 -5.51 -23.69
N ALA A 28 -9.33 -4.19 -23.50
CA ALA A 28 -8.55 -3.62 -22.43
C ALA A 28 -9.24 -4.15 -21.19
N ILE A 29 -8.70 -5.23 -20.64
CA ILE A 29 -9.07 -5.69 -19.32
C ILE A 29 -8.61 -4.52 -18.47
N VAL A 30 -9.54 -3.65 -18.11
CA VAL A 30 -9.27 -2.64 -17.09
C VAL A 30 -8.85 -3.49 -15.89
N PRO A 31 -7.61 -3.33 -15.38
CA PRO A 31 -7.21 -4.05 -14.17
C PRO A 31 -8.30 -3.78 -13.12
N VAL A 32 -8.79 -4.85 -12.51
CA VAL A 32 -9.62 -4.71 -11.32
C VAL A 32 -8.63 -4.27 -10.25
N ASN A 33 -8.79 -3.06 -9.71
CA ASN A 33 -8.06 -2.60 -8.54
C ASN A 33 -8.62 -3.43 -7.37
N GLU A 34 -7.85 -4.45 -6.95
CA GLU A 34 -8.21 -5.33 -5.84
C GLU A 34 -7.72 -4.65 -4.55
N GLU A 35 -8.58 -4.59 -3.53
CA GLU A 35 -8.25 -4.01 -2.23
C GLU A 35 -7.08 -4.78 -1.58
N GLU A 36 -6.05 -4.05 -1.16
CA GLU A 36 -4.80 -4.57 -0.65
C GLU A 36 -4.97 -5.19 0.73
N LEU A 37 -4.86 -6.51 0.82
CA LEU A 37 -4.89 -7.19 2.12
C LEU A 37 -3.54 -7.07 2.85
N ILE A 38 -3.38 -6.04 3.69
CA ILE A 38 -2.16 -5.84 4.48
C ILE A 38 -2.32 -6.47 5.86
N THR A 39 -1.47 -7.45 6.15
CA THR A 39 -1.43 -8.12 7.47
C THR A 39 -0.28 -7.64 8.34
N THR A 40 0.79 -7.16 7.72
CA THR A 40 2.03 -6.82 8.43
C THR A 40 2.64 -5.55 7.89
N ILE A 41 3.12 -4.72 8.81
CA ILE A 41 3.97 -3.56 8.53
C ILE A 41 5.28 -3.71 9.27
N ASN A 42 6.39 -3.57 8.55
CA ASN A 42 7.74 -3.49 9.11
C ASN A 42 8.32 -2.10 8.76
N VAL A 43 8.72 -1.35 9.79
CA VAL A 43 9.40 -0.06 9.63
C VAL A 43 10.84 -0.21 10.08
N THR A 44 11.79 0.03 9.17
CA THR A 44 13.22 -0.02 9.46
C THR A 44 13.80 1.39 9.50
N LEU A 45 14.39 1.78 10.62
CA LEU A 45 15.03 3.08 10.84
C LEU A 45 16.55 2.91 10.93
N THR A 46 17.25 3.32 9.87
CA THR A 46 18.71 3.21 9.77
C THR A 46 19.39 4.56 10.08
N PRO A 47 20.18 4.67 11.17
CA PRO A 47 20.80 5.94 11.55
C PRO A 47 21.83 6.42 10.51
N VAL A 48 21.70 7.69 10.11
CA VAL A 48 22.65 8.37 9.24
C VAL A 48 23.98 8.51 9.96
N GLY A 49 25.07 8.10 9.31
CA GLY A 49 26.40 8.07 9.93
C GLY A 49 26.72 6.78 10.68
N GLY A 50 25.81 5.80 10.67
CA GLY A 50 25.97 4.50 11.31
C GLY A 50 25.44 4.46 12.74
N GLY A 51 25.31 3.26 13.30
CA GLY A 51 24.70 3.02 14.60
C GLY A 51 23.85 1.77 14.60
N THR A 52 23.00 1.63 15.63
CA THR A 52 22.05 0.51 15.73
C THR A 52 20.80 0.84 14.91
N VAL A 53 20.41 -0.07 14.02
CA VAL A 53 19.13 -0.02 13.30
C VAL A 53 18.01 -0.26 14.31
N VAL A 54 16.95 0.53 14.23
CA VAL A 54 15.73 0.37 15.03
C VAL A 54 14.63 -0.13 14.11
N GLU A 55 13.89 -1.15 14.55
CA GLU A 55 12.85 -1.82 13.77
C GLU A 55 11.56 -1.78 14.56
N TYR A 56 10.49 -1.38 13.89
CA TYR A 56 9.12 -1.48 14.38
C TYR A 56 8.38 -2.49 13.52
N SER A 57 7.57 -3.35 14.13
CA SER A 57 6.78 -4.34 13.39
C SER A 57 5.42 -4.53 14.04
N SER A 58 4.38 -4.62 13.23
CA SER A 58 3.04 -5.01 13.64
C SER A 58 2.51 -6.07 12.69
N GLN A 59 1.99 -7.16 13.25
CA GLN A 59 1.36 -8.26 12.49
C GLN A 59 -0.04 -8.52 13.03
N ASP A 60 -1.00 -8.63 12.11
CA ASP A 60 -2.39 -9.01 12.35
C ASP A 60 -2.87 -9.96 11.23
N LEU A 61 -3.03 -11.24 11.56
CA LEU A 61 -3.41 -12.29 10.57
C LEU A 61 -4.92 -12.51 10.49
N ASP A 62 -5.71 -11.88 11.36
CA ASP A 62 -7.17 -11.96 11.35
C ASP A 62 -7.87 -10.61 11.19
N GLY A 63 -7.12 -9.51 11.09
CA GLY A 63 -7.64 -8.15 10.83
C GLY A 63 -8.66 -7.75 11.90
N ASP A 64 -9.91 -7.50 11.49
CA ASP A 64 -11.03 -7.23 12.41
C ASP A 64 -11.47 -8.43 13.28
N GLY A 65 -10.67 -9.50 13.30
CA GLY A 65 -10.86 -10.68 14.12
C GLY A 65 -10.69 -10.43 15.63
N PRO A 66 -10.83 -11.48 16.46
CA PRO A 66 -10.76 -11.34 17.91
C PRO A 66 -9.34 -11.12 18.45
N ASN A 67 -8.28 -11.39 17.68
CA ASN A 67 -6.92 -11.14 18.15
C ASN A 67 -6.54 -9.68 17.94
N LEU A 68 -5.69 -9.17 18.82
CA LEU A 68 -5.08 -7.86 18.60
C LEU A 68 -3.79 -8.02 17.80
N PRO A 69 -3.38 -6.98 17.06
CA PRO A 69 -2.08 -6.98 16.39
C PRO A 69 -0.94 -7.21 17.38
N THR A 70 0.05 -8.01 16.97
CA THR A 70 1.30 -8.17 17.70
C THR A 70 2.26 -7.05 17.31
N VAL A 71 2.45 -6.08 18.22
CA VAL A 71 3.32 -4.91 17.99
C VAL A 71 4.65 -5.08 18.70
N THR A 72 5.76 -4.80 18.01
CA THR A 72 7.12 -4.86 18.54
C THR A 72 7.94 -3.64 18.13
N VAL A 73 8.86 -3.25 19.02
CA VAL A 73 9.84 -2.18 18.83
C VAL A 73 11.19 -2.70 19.33
N SER A 74 12.22 -2.67 18.47
CA SER A 74 13.51 -3.29 18.78
C SER A 74 14.40 -2.45 19.70
N GLY A 75 14.15 -1.14 19.83
CA GLY A 75 14.91 -0.25 20.70
C GLY A 75 14.48 1.22 20.64
N ASN A 76 15.18 2.06 21.40
CA ASN A 76 14.96 3.50 21.45
C ASN A 76 15.73 4.23 20.34
N LEU A 77 15.21 5.38 19.91
CA LEU A 77 15.93 6.30 19.04
C LEU A 77 16.94 7.12 19.84
N THR A 78 18.03 7.53 19.18
CA THR A 78 19.08 8.37 19.78
C THR A 78 18.79 9.84 19.50
N ALA A 79 18.78 10.67 20.54
CA ALA A 79 18.58 12.12 20.42
C ALA A 79 19.63 12.77 19.50
N GLY A 80 19.19 13.73 18.68
CA GLY A 80 20.01 14.42 17.68
C GLY A 80 20.42 13.57 16.48
N THR A 81 19.76 12.43 16.24
CA THR A 81 20.08 11.51 15.15
C THR A 81 19.01 11.51 14.08
N THR A 82 19.43 11.59 12.82
CA THR A 82 18.56 11.36 11.65
C THR A 82 18.61 9.90 11.25
N TYR A 83 17.46 9.33 10.92
CA TYR A 83 17.28 7.96 10.46
C TYR A 83 16.67 7.97 9.05
N ASN A 84 17.20 7.14 8.16
CA ASN A 84 16.51 6.80 6.91
C ASN A 84 15.49 5.70 7.24
N GLY A 85 14.22 5.98 7.04
CA GLY A 85 13.10 5.09 7.24
C GLY A 85 12.64 4.41 5.96
N THR A 86 12.36 3.12 6.04
CA THR A 86 11.72 2.32 4.97
C THR A 86 10.57 1.52 5.55
N ILE A 87 9.48 1.40 4.79
CA ILE A 87 8.29 0.64 5.16
C ILE A 87 8.16 -0.56 4.23
N GLU A 88 8.00 -1.74 4.80
CA GLU A 88 7.63 -2.98 4.11
C GLU A 88 6.23 -3.41 4.56
N LEU A 89 5.40 -3.83 3.62
CA LEU A 89 4.03 -4.27 3.80
C LEU A 89 3.90 -5.68 3.24
N LEU A 90 3.27 -6.56 4.01
CA LEU A 90 3.13 -7.96 3.64
C LEU A 90 1.69 -8.45 3.84
N ASN A 91 1.30 -9.35 2.95
CA ASN A 91 0.18 -10.25 3.15
C ASN A 91 0.71 -11.65 3.53
N GLU A 92 0.76 -11.93 4.83
CA GLU A 92 1.23 -13.20 5.40
C GLU A 92 0.11 -14.25 5.50
N THR A 93 -1.06 -14.01 4.89
CA THR A 93 -2.08 -15.06 4.70
C THR A 93 -1.80 -15.95 3.49
N GLU A 94 -0.93 -15.50 2.58
CA GLU A 94 -0.44 -16.24 1.42
C GLU A 94 0.86 -17.01 1.72
N ASP A 95 1.19 -18.03 0.90
CA ASP A 95 2.43 -18.82 1.02
C ASP A 95 3.11 -19.01 -0.36
N PRO A 96 4.22 -18.31 -0.64
CA PRO A 96 4.93 -17.39 0.26
C PRO A 96 4.13 -16.12 0.53
N ALA A 97 4.44 -15.43 1.64
CA ALA A 97 3.88 -14.12 1.93
C ALA A 97 4.11 -13.17 0.75
N GLU A 98 3.05 -12.46 0.37
CA GLU A 98 3.07 -11.50 -0.73
C GLU A 98 3.58 -10.14 -0.24
N VAL A 99 4.35 -9.46 -1.09
CA VAL A 99 4.99 -8.18 -0.77
C VAL A 99 4.14 -7.04 -1.33
N ILE A 100 3.22 -6.56 -0.51
CA ILE A 100 2.26 -5.51 -0.87
C ILE A 100 2.94 -4.15 -1.10
N THR A 101 4.17 -3.95 -0.61
CA THR A 101 4.93 -2.73 -0.91
C THR A 101 5.13 -2.52 -2.41
N GLU A 102 5.29 -3.58 -3.20
CA GLU A 102 5.48 -3.45 -4.65
C GLU A 102 4.21 -2.87 -5.30
N GLU A 103 3.04 -3.38 -4.94
CA GLU A 103 1.75 -2.88 -5.43
C GLU A 103 1.50 -1.42 -5.02
N VAL A 104 1.74 -1.07 -3.76
CA VAL A 104 1.63 0.33 -3.26
C VAL A 104 2.56 1.28 -4.02
N GLU A 105 3.76 0.83 -4.41
CA GLU A 105 4.70 1.63 -5.20
C GLU A 105 4.29 1.73 -6.69
N GLU A 106 3.78 0.65 -7.28
CA GLU A 106 3.23 0.65 -8.63
C GLU A 106 2.00 1.54 -8.75
N GLU A 107 1.13 1.53 -7.73
CA GLU A 107 -0.08 2.34 -7.61
C GLU A 107 0.14 3.62 -6.80
N SER A 108 1.36 4.16 -6.81
CA SER A 108 1.76 5.30 -5.98
C SER A 108 0.89 6.56 -6.10
N VAL A 109 0.20 6.77 -7.22
CA VAL A 109 -0.74 7.88 -7.39
C VAL A 109 -1.97 7.70 -6.50
N GLU A 110 -2.41 6.47 -6.29
CA GLU A 110 -3.58 6.10 -5.49
C GLU A 110 -3.23 5.93 -4.00
N HIS A 111 -1.95 5.86 -3.64
CA HIS A 111 -1.54 5.61 -2.25
C HIS A 111 -0.78 6.76 -1.60
N GLN A 112 -0.97 6.96 -0.29
CA GLN A 112 -0.10 7.83 0.51
C GLN A 112 -0.03 7.39 1.98
N PHE A 113 1.19 7.25 2.49
CA PHE A 113 1.46 7.16 3.91
C PHE A 113 1.41 8.52 4.60
N PHE A 114 0.92 8.51 5.83
CA PHE A 114 0.96 9.61 6.78
C PHE A 114 1.63 9.17 8.07
N TYR A 115 2.45 10.05 8.64
CA TYR A 115 3.11 9.83 9.93
C TYR A 115 2.57 10.84 10.94
N THR A 116 1.87 10.36 11.96
CA THR A 116 1.27 11.21 12.99
C THR A 116 2.05 11.05 14.30
N VAL A 117 2.65 12.15 14.76
CA VAL A 117 3.36 12.23 16.05
C VAL A 117 2.37 12.53 17.17
N GLY A 118 2.38 11.72 18.22
CA GLY A 118 1.50 11.84 19.38
C GLY A 118 2.25 11.97 20.71
N GLY A 119 1.54 12.48 21.73
CA GLY A 119 2.10 12.66 23.07
C GLY A 119 3.14 13.79 23.13
N ASN A 120 4.26 13.53 23.81
CA ASN A 120 5.38 14.48 23.92
C ASN A 120 6.56 14.09 23.01
N LEU A 121 6.35 13.19 22.05
CA LEU A 121 7.41 12.72 21.15
C LEU A 121 7.95 13.89 20.32
N ASP A 122 9.25 14.15 20.44
CA ASP A 122 9.94 15.27 19.80
C ASP A 122 10.77 14.74 18.63
N ILE A 123 10.08 14.52 17.50
CA ILE A 123 10.67 14.09 16.24
C ILE A 123 10.13 14.93 15.08
N SER A 124 10.82 14.91 13.95
CA SER A 124 10.28 15.38 12.68
C SER A 124 10.42 14.31 11.60
N THR A 125 9.53 14.32 10.61
CA THR A 125 9.56 13.38 9.49
C THR A 125 9.51 14.13 8.17
N THR A 126 10.26 13.68 7.16
CA THR A 126 10.25 14.23 5.80
C THR A 126 10.11 13.11 4.78
N TYR A 127 9.18 13.26 3.84
CA TYR A 127 9.01 12.28 2.76
C TYR A 127 10.22 12.27 1.82
N THR A 128 10.64 11.07 1.42
CA THR A 128 11.72 10.87 0.43
C THR A 128 11.28 10.05 -0.78
N SER A 129 10.07 9.49 -0.75
CA SER A 129 9.37 8.83 -1.87
C SER A 129 8.17 9.65 -2.32
N PHE A 130 7.99 9.75 -3.64
CA PHE A 130 6.96 10.56 -4.30
C PHE A 130 6.36 9.78 -5.48
N ASP A 131 5.09 10.03 -5.75
CA ASP A 131 4.41 9.52 -6.95
C ASP A 131 4.86 10.27 -8.22
N THR A 132 4.33 9.84 -9.37
CA THR A 132 4.68 10.43 -10.68
C THR A 132 4.24 11.88 -10.85
N ASP A 133 3.30 12.35 -10.03
CA ASP A 133 2.80 13.74 -10.01
C ASP A 133 3.57 14.61 -9.01
N GLY A 134 4.51 14.02 -8.26
CA GLY A 134 5.34 14.68 -7.27
C GLY A 134 4.67 14.87 -5.91
N ASN A 135 3.55 14.20 -5.64
CA ASN A 135 2.98 14.15 -4.29
C ASN A 135 3.69 13.09 -3.45
N PRO A 136 3.73 13.22 -2.11
CA PRO A 136 4.32 12.20 -1.26
C PRO A 136 3.64 10.84 -1.41
N LEU A 137 4.46 9.79 -1.50
CA LEU A 137 4.02 8.40 -1.32
C LEU A 137 4.27 7.96 0.12
N GLY A 138 5.53 8.05 0.58
CA GLY A 138 5.89 7.74 1.97
C GLY A 138 6.16 6.28 2.30
N THR A 139 6.50 5.44 1.32
CA THR A 139 7.13 4.13 1.61
C THR A 139 8.57 4.31 2.16
N THR A 140 9.16 5.48 1.90
CA THR A 140 10.44 5.94 2.47
C THR A 140 10.37 7.37 2.98
N PHE A 141 11.11 7.65 4.07
CA PHE A 141 11.15 8.94 4.74
C PHE A 141 12.45 9.14 5.53
N ASP A 142 12.77 10.39 5.87
CA ASP A 142 13.75 10.72 6.90
C ASP A 142 13.02 11.00 8.22
N LEU A 143 13.55 10.50 9.33
CA LEU A 143 13.10 10.81 10.68
C LEU A 143 14.23 11.46 11.46
N GLU A 144 14.02 12.68 11.95
CA GLU A 144 14.94 13.37 12.86
C GLU A 144 14.46 13.21 14.30
N ALA A 145 15.19 12.44 15.11
CA ALA A 145 14.96 12.34 16.53
C ALA A 145 15.61 13.55 17.24
N LEU A 146 14.82 14.46 17.78
CA LEU A 146 15.31 15.74 18.30
C LEU A 146 15.81 15.58 19.73
N THR A 147 14.98 15.92 20.73
CA THR A 147 15.35 15.83 22.14
C THR A 147 14.76 14.59 22.83
N ALA A 148 15.35 14.24 23.97
CA ALA A 148 14.88 13.12 24.78
C ALA A 148 13.39 13.28 25.11
N SER A 149 12.59 12.33 24.67
CA SER A 149 11.14 12.43 24.64
C SER A 149 10.51 11.03 24.55
N ALA A 150 9.21 10.95 24.83
CA ALA A 150 8.45 9.72 24.66
C ALA A 150 7.02 10.05 24.24
N GLY A 151 6.46 9.20 23.40
CA GLY A 151 5.10 9.32 22.90
C GLY A 151 4.84 8.25 21.86
N THR A 152 4.01 8.57 20.86
CA THR A 152 3.59 7.60 19.85
C THR A 152 3.90 8.10 18.44
N LEU A 153 4.17 7.17 17.54
CA LEU A 153 4.24 7.41 16.11
C LEU A 153 3.25 6.49 15.41
N THR A 154 2.26 7.08 14.75
CA THR A 154 1.23 6.35 13.99
C THR A 154 1.54 6.42 12.51
N PHE A 155 1.57 5.27 11.85
CA PHE A 155 1.67 5.12 10.40
C PHE A 155 0.28 4.79 9.87
N THR A 156 -0.21 5.58 8.91
CA THR A 156 -1.49 5.37 8.25
C THR A 156 -1.27 5.35 6.74
N LEU A 157 -1.57 4.23 6.07
CA LEU A 157 -1.70 4.20 4.62
C LEU A 157 -3.13 4.61 4.25
N ARG A 158 -3.26 5.39 3.19
CA ARG A 158 -4.55 5.69 2.56
C ARG A 158 -4.54 5.24 1.11
N HIS A 159 -5.61 4.55 0.71
CA HIS A 159 -5.98 4.30 -0.66
C HIS A 159 -6.97 5.37 -1.17
N GLU A 160 -6.73 5.83 -2.39
CA GLU A 160 -7.39 6.95 -3.06
C GLU A 160 -7.52 8.26 -2.21
N PRO A 161 -6.47 8.74 -1.53
CA PRO A 161 -6.54 10.03 -0.87
C PRO A 161 -6.63 11.17 -1.90
N THR A 162 -7.30 12.26 -1.54
CA THR A 162 -7.23 13.51 -2.29
C THR A 162 -5.78 14.00 -2.29
N LYS A 163 -5.22 14.25 -3.48
CA LYS A 163 -3.89 14.83 -3.66
C LYS A 163 -3.95 16.08 -4.55
N PRO A 164 -3.21 17.17 -4.21
CA PRO A 164 -2.45 17.35 -2.97
C PRO A 164 -3.36 17.53 -1.75
N ASN A 165 -2.88 17.11 -0.58
CA ASN A 165 -3.52 17.29 0.74
C ASN A 165 -2.58 18.02 1.72
N THR A 166 -3.07 18.35 2.91
CA THR A 166 -2.27 18.94 3.98
C THR A 166 -1.95 17.98 5.12
N GLY A 167 -2.57 16.79 5.13
CA GLY A 167 -2.25 15.67 6.01
C GLY A 167 -3.35 14.61 6.05
N ALA A 168 -3.24 13.66 6.97
CA ALA A 168 -4.21 12.57 7.07
C ALA A 168 -5.65 13.04 7.33
N SER A 169 -5.83 14.18 7.99
CA SER A 169 -7.15 14.69 8.39
C SER A 169 -8.00 15.23 7.23
N ASP A 170 -7.37 15.64 6.13
CA ASP A 170 -8.06 16.21 4.95
C ASP A 170 -7.86 15.39 3.68
N ALA A 171 -7.06 14.33 3.74
CA ALA A 171 -6.81 13.43 2.62
C ALA A 171 -8.08 12.65 2.18
N GLY A 172 -8.95 12.25 3.11
CA GLY A 172 -10.02 11.31 2.78
C GLY A 172 -9.44 9.93 2.44
N GLY A 173 -10.04 9.22 1.48
CA GLY A 173 -9.60 7.87 1.11
C GLY A 173 -9.98 6.78 2.12
N GLU A 174 -9.81 5.53 1.72
CA GLU A 174 -9.92 4.32 2.54
C GLU A 174 -8.64 4.19 3.42
N THR A 175 -8.69 3.49 4.56
CA THR A 175 -7.50 3.19 5.36
C THR A 175 -7.12 1.72 5.23
N ASP A 176 -6.11 1.44 4.40
CA ASP A 176 -5.61 0.08 4.20
C ASP A 176 -4.90 -0.45 5.46
N ILE A 177 -4.16 0.43 6.17
CA ILE A 177 -3.52 0.09 7.44
C ILE A 177 -3.31 1.32 8.32
N GLU A 178 -3.56 1.18 9.62
CA GLU A 178 -3.22 2.17 10.65
C GLU A 178 -2.60 1.48 11.88
N VAL A 179 -1.33 1.77 12.15
CA VAL A 179 -0.58 1.16 13.26
C VAL A 179 0.13 2.21 14.07
N THR A 180 0.03 2.11 15.39
CA THR A 180 0.68 3.01 16.34
C THR A 180 1.78 2.29 17.12
N PHE A 181 2.97 2.88 17.14
CA PHE A 181 4.11 2.41 17.93
C PHE A 181 4.40 3.36 19.09
N ASP A 182 4.71 2.80 20.26
CA ASP A 182 5.30 3.56 21.37
C ASP A 182 6.78 3.83 21.05
N VAL A 183 7.16 5.10 21.06
CA VAL A 183 8.51 5.55 20.68
C VAL A 183 9.15 6.32 21.82
N THR A 184 10.42 6.03 22.08
CA THR A 184 11.27 6.78 23.01
C THR A 184 12.51 7.28 22.28
N VAL A 185 12.87 8.54 22.54
CA VAL A 185 14.12 9.18 22.14
C VAL A 185 14.96 9.40 23.40
N GLU A 186 16.23 8.97 23.40
CA GLU A 186 17.16 9.08 24.54
C GLU A 186 18.57 9.59 24.18
#